data_AF-A0A1Y5LH23-F1
#
_entry.id   AF-A0A1Y5LH23-F1
#
_cell.length_a   1.000
_cell.length_b   1.000
_cell.length_c   1.000
_cell.angle_alpha   90.00
_cell.angle_beta   90.00
_cell.angle_gamma   90.00
#
_symmetry.space_group_name_H-M   'P 1'
#
loop_
_entity.id
_entity.type
_entity.pdbx_description
1 polymer ?
#
loop_
_entity_poly.entity_id
_entity_poly.type
_entity_poly.pdbx_seq_one_letter_code
_entity_poly.pdbx_strand_id
1 'polypeptide(L)'
;MRSRDEGEFTGLTSVTREERSLRRMENADRAELARLRKENAALKHKVAQGEAVQEILGKAYELLEGITTSSTTDDEPEIPPALLSATEYANWLERNKLY
;
A
#
# COMPACT_ATOMS: atom_id res chain seq x y z
N MET A 1 56.20 -42.37 -26.61
CA MET A 1 55.03 -41.78 -27.30
C MET A 1 53.82 -41.59 -26.36
N ARG A 2 53.58 -42.47 -25.37
CA ARG A 2 52.45 -42.36 -24.41
C ARG A 2 52.34 -41.07 -23.60
N SER A 3 53.47 -40.47 -23.16
CA SER A 3 53.43 -39.28 -22.31
C SER A 3 52.91 -38.00 -23.01
N ARG A 4 52.91 -37.97 -24.35
CA ARG A 4 52.33 -36.85 -25.12
C ARG A 4 50.81 -36.97 -25.21
N ASP A 5 50.29 -38.17 -25.50
CA ASP A 5 48.85 -38.43 -25.53
C ASP A 5 48.18 -38.21 -24.17
N GLU A 6 48.82 -38.62 -23.08
CA GLU A 6 48.28 -38.43 -21.72
C GLU A 6 48.22 -36.95 -21.32
N GLY A 7 49.20 -36.14 -21.76
CA GLY A 7 49.26 -34.70 -21.52
C GLY A 7 48.22 -33.90 -22.31
N GLU A 8 47.99 -34.24 -23.59
CA GLU A 8 46.93 -33.60 -24.38
C GLU A 8 45.53 -33.95 -23.84
N PHE A 9 45.30 -35.19 -23.45
CA PHE A 9 44.03 -35.63 -22.87
C PHE A 9 43.72 -34.93 -21.53
N THR A 10 44.74 -34.76 -20.67
CA THR A 10 44.57 -34.03 -19.39
C THR A 10 44.33 -32.54 -19.60
N GLY A 11 44.97 -31.91 -20.59
CA GLY A 11 44.72 -30.50 -20.95
C GLY A 11 43.31 -30.26 -21.51
N LEU A 12 42.82 -31.15 -22.37
CA LEU A 12 41.45 -31.07 -22.91
C LEU A 12 40.38 -31.27 -21.83
N THR A 13 40.63 -32.18 -20.88
CA THR A 13 39.70 -32.44 -19.78
C THR A 13 39.70 -31.35 -18.70
N SER A 14 40.82 -30.65 -18.47
CA SER A 14 40.86 -29.50 -17.57
C SER A 14 40.11 -28.30 -18.14
N VAL A 15 40.31 -27.95 -19.41
CA VAL A 15 39.61 -26.84 -20.09
C VAL A 15 38.10 -27.06 -20.07
N THR A 16 37.63 -28.27 -20.41
CA THR A 16 36.19 -28.58 -20.36
C THR A 16 35.61 -28.58 -18.95
N ARG A 17 36.41 -28.89 -17.92
CA ARG A 17 36.00 -28.81 -16.51
C ARG A 17 35.83 -27.37 -16.06
N GLU A 18 36.74 -26.48 -16.45
CA GLU A 18 36.69 -25.05 -16.15
C GLU A 18 35.48 -24.39 -16.82
N GLU A 19 35.25 -24.63 -18.11
CA GLU A 19 34.06 -24.14 -18.83
C GLU A 19 32.75 -24.59 -18.17
N ARG A 20 32.67 -25.87 -17.75
CA ARG A 20 31.51 -26.38 -17.00
C ARG A 20 31.36 -25.76 -15.62
N SER A 21 32.44 -25.29 -14.99
CA SER A 21 32.39 -24.58 -13.72
C SER A 21 31.84 -23.17 -13.90
N LEU A 22 32.35 -22.44 -14.89
CA LEU A 22 31.90 -21.07 -15.20
C LEU A 22 30.42 -21.05 -15.58
N ARG A 23 29.97 -21.99 -16.42
CA ARG A 23 28.54 -22.11 -16.76
C ARG A 23 27.66 -22.44 -15.56
N ARG A 24 28.16 -23.20 -14.58
CA ARG A 24 27.41 -23.48 -13.34
C ARG A 24 27.28 -22.25 -12.46
N MET A 25 28.34 -21.46 -12.33
CA MET A 25 28.29 -20.17 -11.63
C MET A 25 27.31 -19.22 -12.32
N GLU A 26 27.40 -19.06 -13.65
CA GLU A 26 26.49 -18.22 -14.43
C GLU A 26 25.03 -18.64 -14.28
N ASN A 27 24.75 -19.95 -14.28
CA ASN A 27 23.41 -20.47 -14.07
C ASN A 27 22.89 -20.22 -12.65
N ALA A 28 23.77 -20.32 -11.64
CA ALA A 28 23.42 -19.98 -10.25
C ALA A 28 23.09 -18.49 -10.12
N ASP A 29 23.91 -17.61 -10.71
CA ASP A 29 23.69 -16.16 -10.71
C ASP A 29 22.38 -15.80 -11.40
N ARG A 30 22.07 -16.46 -12.53
CA ARG A 30 20.78 -16.28 -13.24
C ARG A 30 19.59 -16.74 -12.40
N ALA A 31 19.72 -17.86 -11.70
CA ALA A 31 18.67 -18.38 -10.83
C ALA A 31 18.43 -17.44 -9.64
N GLU A 32 19.50 -16.92 -9.03
CA GLU A 32 19.41 -15.94 -7.95
C GLU A 32 18.79 -14.64 -8.43
N LEU A 33 19.20 -14.15 -9.61
CA LEU A 33 18.62 -12.95 -10.21
C LEU A 33 17.11 -13.11 -10.49
N ALA A 34 16.69 -14.29 -10.97
CA ALA A 34 15.27 -14.60 -11.16
C ALA A 34 14.51 -14.63 -9.82
N ARG A 35 15.11 -15.22 -8.77
CA ARG A 35 14.54 -15.25 -7.42
C ARG A 35 14.37 -13.84 -6.87
N LEU A 36 15.42 -13.02 -6.94
CA LEU A 36 15.41 -11.64 -6.48
C LEU A 36 14.40 -10.78 -7.25
N ARG A 37 14.26 -10.97 -8.56
CA ARG A 37 13.23 -10.27 -9.35
C ARG A 37 11.82 -10.64 -8.91
N LYS A 38 11.57 -11.92 -8.65
CA LYS A 38 10.27 -12.40 -8.15
C LYS A 38 9.97 -11.81 -6.77
N GLU A 39 10.95 -11.82 -5.88
CA GLU A 39 10.83 -11.25 -4.54
C GLU A 39 10.61 -9.72 -4.59
N ASN A 40 11.36 -9.01 -5.44
CA ASN A 40 11.20 -7.57 -5.63
C ASN A 40 9.81 -7.22 -6.18
N ALA A 41 9.29 -7.99 -7.14
CA ALA A 41 7.94 -7.81 -7.65
C ALA A 41 6.88 -8.02 -6.55
N ALA A 42 7.03 -9.06 -5.72
CA ALA A 42 6.13 -9.32 -4.60
C ALA A 42 6.19 -8.20 -3.54
N LEU A 43 7.39 -7.69 -3.23
CA LEU A 43 7.57 -6.59 -2.30
C LEU A 43 6.95 -5.30 -2.83
N LYS A 44 7.18 -4.96 -4.10
CA LYS A 44 6.55 -3.80 -4.76
C LYS A 44 5.02 -3.87 -4.70
N HIS A 45 4.46 -5.06 -4.93
CA HIS A 45 3.02 -5.26 -4.82
C HIS A 45 2.51 -5.01 -3.39
N LYS A 46 3.23 -5.50 -2.37
CA LYS A 46 2.88 -5.24 -0.96
C LYS A 46 2.96 -3.75 -0.60
N VAL A 47 3.98 -3.05 -1.11
CA VAL A 47 4.12 -1.60 -0.91
C VAL A 47 2.93 -0.87 -1.54
N ALA A 48 2.59 -1.17 -2.80
CA ALA A 48 1.44 -0.57 -3.47
C ALA A 48 0.12 -0.83 -2.72
N GLN A 49 -0.07 -2.04 -2.17
CA GLN A 49 -1.22 -2.33 -1.31
C GLN A 49 -1.23 -1.49 -0.03
N GLY A 50 -0.08 -1.31 0.63
CA GLY A 50 0.04 -0.48 1.83
C GLY A 50 -0.25 1.00 1.55
N GLU A 51 0.25 1.52 0.43
CA GLU A 51 -0.02 2.90 -0.01
C GLU A 51 -1.51 3.13 -0.29
N ALA A 52 -2.18 2.17 -0.95
CA ALA A 52 -3.62 2.24 -1.18
C ALA A 52 -4.42 2.25 0.15
N VAL A 53 -3.99 1.48 1.14
CA VAL A 53 -4.61 1.49 2.48
C VAL A 53 -4.40 2.85 3.16
N GLN A 54 -3.21 3.43 3.06
CA GLN A 54 -2.93 4.75 3.63
C GLN A 54 -3.80 5.84 2.98
N GLU A 55 -3.99 5.80 1.67
CA GLU A 55 -4.86 6.73 0.96
C GLU A 55 -6.32 6.60 1.43
N ILE A 56 -6.82 5.37 1.58
CA ILE A 56 -8.17 5.11 2.08
C ILE A 56 -8.32 5.63 3.51
N LEU A 57 -7.34 5.38 4.38
CA LEU A 57 -7.35 5.86 5.76
C LEU A 57 -7.31 7.39 5.84
N GLY A 58 -6.54 8.05 4.97
CA GLY A 58 -6.52 9.51 4.86
C GLY A 58 -7.90 10.05 4.47
N LYS A 59 -8.54 9.49 3.44
CA LYS A 59 -9.89 9.88 3.02
C LYS A 59 -10.95 9.62 4.10
N ALA A 60 -10.84 8.50 4.82
CA ALA A 60 -11.74 8.20 5.92
C ALA A 60 -11.57 9.19 7.09
N TYR A 61 -10.33 9.60 7.37
CA TYR A 61 -10.05 10.64 8.36
C TYR A 61 -10.65 11.98 7.96
N GLU A 62 -10.43 12.45 6.72
CA GLU A 62 -11.03 13.68 6.19
C GLU A 62 -12.57 13.66 6.26
N LEU A 63 -13.18 12.52 5.94
CA LEU A 63 -14.62 12.35 6.03
C LEU A 63 -15.12 12.45 7.49
N LEU A 64 -14.43 11.79 8.43
CA LEU A 64 -14.77 11.85 9.85
C LEU A 64 -14.59 13.25 10.40
N GLU A 65 -13.51 13.94 10.05
CA GLU A 65 -13.27 15.33 10.41
C GLU A 65 -14.41 16.21 9.87
N GLY A 66 -14.76 16.06 8.59
CA GLY A 66 -15.89 16.75 7.97
C GLY A 66 -17.22 16.52 8.69
N ILE A 67 -17.51 15.29 9.12
CA ILE A 67 -18.70 14.99 9.93
C ILE A 67 -18.62 15.70 11.29
N THR A 68 -17.50 15.65 11.99
CA THR A 68 -17.36 16.31 13.30
C THR A 68 -17.46 17.83 13.21
N THR A 69 -16.85 18.44 12.20
CA THR A 69 -16.92 19.89 11.97
C THR A 69 -18.32 20.32 11.53
N SER A 70 -18.98 19.58 10.65
CA SER A 70 -20.36 19.88 10.23
C SER A 70 -21.37 19.67 11.35
N SER A 71 -21.19 18.66 12.21
CA SER A 71 -22.06 18.40 13.37
C SER A 71 -21.91 19.45 14.48
N THR A 72 -20.83 20.24 14.45
CA THR A 72 -20.62 21.36 15.39
C THR A 72 -21.24 22.66 14.86
N THR A 73 -21.75 22.68 13.63
CA THR A 73 -22.48 23.83 13.08
C THR A 73 -23.97 23.66 13.38
N ASP A 74 -24.38 24.14 14.57
CA ASP A 74 -25.68 24.72 14.97
C ASP A 74 -26.93 24.54 14.07
N ASP A 75 -27.21 23.35 13.56
CA ASP A 75 -28.56 22.97 13.13
C ASP A 75 -29.21 22.11 14.23
N GLU A 76 -29.33 22.69 15.43
CA GLU A 76 -30.36 22.21 16.35
C GLU A 76 -31.70 22.44 15.63
N PRO A 77 -32.49 21.39 15.37
CA PRO A 77 -33.71 21.55 14.59
C PRO A 77 -34.64 22.49 15.36
N GLU A 78 -34.71 23.76 14.95
CA GLU A 78 -35.67 24.71 15.49
C GLU A 78 -37.05 24.12 15.21
N ILE A 79 -37.70 23.62 16.27
CA ILE A 79 -39.07 23.12 16.18
C ILE A 79 -39.91 24.25 15.58
N PRO A 80 -40.59 24.02 14.45
CA PRO A 80 -41.37 25.07 13.82
C PRO A 80 -42.44 25.56 14.80
N PRO A 81 -42.75 26.88 14.83
CA PRO A 81 -43.60 27.48 15.86
C PRO A 81 -45.00 26.85 15.96
N ALA A 82 -45.48 26.24 14.88
CA ALA A 82 -46.76 25.51 14.84
C ALA A 82 -46.76 24.22 15.68
N LEU A 83 -45.60 23.70 16.07
CA LEU A 83 -45.42 22.47 16.86
C LEU A 83 -44.88 22.75 18.27
N LEU A 84 -44.63 24.02 18.62
CA LEU A 84 -44.21 24.40 19.97
C LEU A 84 -45.39 24.25 20.95
N SER A 85 -45.12 23.80 22.18
CA SER A 85 -46.10 23.92 23.25
C SER A 85 -46.41 25.40 23.54
N ALA A 86 -47.54 25.68 24.17
CA ALA A 86 -47.96 27.06 24.46
C ALA A 86 -46.89 27.88 25.23
N THR A 87 -46.17 27.22 26.14
CA THR A 87 -45.05 27.79 26.89
C THR A 87 -43.82 28.06 26.04
N GLU A 88 -43.49 27.17 25.12
CA GLU A 88 -42.34 27.33 24.22
C GLU A 88 -42.61 28.40 23.14
N TYR A 89 -43.85 28.51 22.67
CA TYR A 89 -44.25 29.54 21.72
C TYR A 89 -44.19 30.95 22.32
N ALA A 90 -44.58 31.12 23.60
CA ALA A 90 -44.43 32.40 24.30
C ALA A 90 -42.96 32.84 24.38
N ASN A 91 -42.07 31.91 24.76
CA ASN A 91 -40.63 32.17 24.80
C ASN A 91 -40.06 32.48 23.40
N TRP A 92 -40.56 31.80 22.36
CA TRP A 92 -40.18 32.07 20.97
C TRP A 92 -40.61 33.47 20.52
N LEU A 93 -41.83 33.91 20.87
CA LEU A 93 -42.30 35.27 20.57
C LEU A 93 -41.46 36.34 21.27
N GLU A 94 -41.09 36.14 22.52
CA GLU A 94 -40.20 37.05 23.27
C GLU A 94 -38.81 37.13 22.62
N ARG A 95 -38.23 35.98 22.25
CA ARG A 95 -36.90 35.88 21.62
C ARG A 95 -36.85 36.58 20.26
N ASN A 96 -37.96 36.52 19.51
CA ASN A 96 -38.08 37.13 18.18
C ASN A 96 -38.68 38.55 18.21
N LYS A 97 -39.00 39.10 19.38
CA LYS A 97 -39.64 40.42 19.54
C LYS A 97 -40.94 40.58 18.73
N LEU A 98 -41.73 39.51 18.71
CA LEU A 98 -43.02 39.45 18.01
C LEU A 98 -44.21 39.68 18.96
N TYR A 99 -43.93 40.24 20.14
CA TYR A 99 -44.87 40.52 21.22
C TYR A 99 -45.21 42.01 21.28
#